data_AF-A0AAW0KU36-F1
#
_entry.id   AF-A0AAW0KU36-F1
#
_cell.length_a   1.000
_cell.length_b   1.000
_cell.length_c   1.000
_cell.angle_alpha   90.00
_cell.angle_beta   90.00
_cell.angle_gamma   90.00
#
_symmetry.space_group_name_H-M   'P 1'
#
loop_
_entity.id
_entity.type
_entity.pdbx_description
1 polymer ?
#
loop_
_entity_poly.entity_id
_entity_poly.type
_entity_poly.pdbx_seq_one_letter_code
_entity_poly.pdbx_strand_id
1 'polypeptide(L)' 'MAHSAKLVIALLHIFAWSFLDILEISNGTETDIYCLRSIKEPLEDPYNYFKSWNFSNNTEAFICDFVGVECWNSDEY' A
#
# COMPACT_ATOMS: atom_id res chain seq x y z
N MET A 1 -29.97 -25.65 -22.72
CA MET A 1 -29.00 -26.01 -21.66
C MET A 1 -27.59 -25.49 -21.91
N ALA A 2 -27.01 -25.60 -23.11
CA ALA A 2 -25.66 -25.07 -23.39
C ALA A 2 -25.57 -23.53 -23.43
N HIS A 3 -26.62 -22.84 -23.88
CA HIS A 3 -26.64 -21.37 -23.98
C HIS A 3 -26.67 -20.69 -22.60
N SER A 4 -27.46 -21.25 -21.68
CA SER A 4 -27.53 -20.82 -20.28
C SER A 4 -26.21 -21.03 -19.53
N ALA A 5 -25.48 -22.11 -19.81
CA ALA A 5 -24.16 -22.35 -19.23
C ALA A 5 -23.10 -21.32 -19.67
N LYS A 6 -23.09 -20.95 -20.96
CA LYS A 6 -22.18 -19.92 -21.49
C LYS A 6 -22.42 -18.54 -20.87
N LEU A 7 -23.69 -18.22 -20.61
CA LEU A 7 -24.10 -16.96 -20.02
C LEU A 7 -23.66 -16.87 -18.54
N VAL A 8 -23.80 -17.96 -17.79
CA VAL A 8 -23.29 -18.06 -16.42
C VAL A 8 -21.77 -17.90 -16.36
N ILE A 9 -21.04 -18.55 -17.27
CA ILE A 9 -19.57 -18.43 -17.34
C ILE A 9 -19.14 -16.99 -17.64
N ALA A 10 -19.80 -16.32 -18.59
CA ALA A 10 -19.51 -14.93 -18.91
C ALA A 10 -19.75 -13.99 -17.73
N LEU A 11 -20.85 -14.18 -16.98
CA LEU A 11 -21.15 -13.39 -15.79
C LEU A 11 -20.13 -13.60 -14.67
N LEU A 12 -19.67 -14.84 -14.46
CA LEU A 12 -18.64 -15.14 -13.47
C LEU A 12 -17.29 -14.49 -13.83
N HIS A 13 -16.91 -14.49 -15.12
CA HIS A 13 -15.70 -13.82 -15.58
C HIS A 13 -15.77 -12.30 -15.39
N ILE A 14 -16.90 -11.67 -15.73
CA ILE A 14 -17.10 -10.23 -15.54
C ILE A 14 -17.00 -9.88 -14.05
N PHE A 15 -17.67 -10.66 -13.18
CA PHE A 15 -17.63 -10.46 -11.74
C PHE A 15 -16.22 -10.62 -11.16
N ALA A 16 -15.49 -11.66 -11.59
CA ALA A 16 -14.12 -11.91 -11.15
C ALA A 16 -13.14 -10.81 -11.60
N TRP A 17 -13.27 -10.30 -12.82
CA TRP A 17 -12.44 -9.18 -13.31
C TRP A 17 -12.80 -7.86 -12.61
N SER A 18 -14.07 -7.58 -12.35
CA SER A 18 -14.46 -6.39 -11.59
C SER A 18 -14.00 -6.41 -10.13
N PHE A 19 -13.68 -7.59 -9.58
CA PHE A 19 -13.16 -7.74 -8.22
C PHE A 19 -11.63 -7.58 -8.14
N LEU A 20 -10.93 -7.72 -9.27
CA LEU A 20 -9.47 -7.58 -9.32
C LEU A 20 -9.02 -6.10 -9.22
N ASP A 21 -9.85 -5.18 -9.71
CA ASP A 21 -9.57 -3.74 -9.70
C ASP A 21 -9.80 -3.08 -8.32
N ILE A 22 -10.38 -3.80 -7.35
CA ILE A 22 -10.69 -3.28 -5.99
C ILE A 22 -9.54 -3.53 -5.01
N LEU A 23 -8.55 -4.36 -5.37
CA LEU A 23 -7.35 -4.61 -4.59
C LEU A 23 -6.26 -3.56 -4.89
N GLU A 24 -6.56 -2.28 -4.65
CA GLU A 24 -5.50 -1.29 -4.50
C GLU A 24 -4.94 -1.41 -3.08
N ILE A 25 -3.93 -2.28 -2.96
CA ILE A 25 -3.10 -2.41 -1.78
C ILE A 25 -2.31 -1.10 -1.64
N SER A 26 -2.71 -0.23 -0.71
CA SER A 26 -2.01 1.01 -0.37
C SER A 26 -0.74 0.68 0.41
N ASN A 27 0.23 0.06 -0.27
CA ASN A 27 1.59 0.02 0.24
C ASN A 27 2.14 1.44 0.26
N GLY A 28 2.89 1.77 1.31
CA GLY A 28 4.01 2.68 1.11
C GLY A 28 4.86 2.10 -0.02
N THR A 29 4.73 2.67 -1.21
CA THR A 29 5.36 2.13 -2.42
C THR A 29 6.88 2.17 -2.24
N GLU A 30 7.61 1.39 -3.03
CA GLU A 30 9.09 1.48 -3.03
C GLU A 30 9.54 2.95 -3.26
N THR A 31 8.77 3.71 -4.04
CA THR A 31 8.94 5.15 -4.24
C THR A 31 8.74 5.98 -2.97
N ASP A 32 7.76 5.66 -2.12
CA ASP A 32 7.54 6.36 -0.84
C ASP A 32 8.68 6.07 0.14
N ILE A 33 9.10 4.81 0.24
CA ILE A 33 10.24 4.39 1.07
C ILE A 33 11.51 5.13 0.65
N TYR A 34 11.76 5.21 -0.66
CA TYR A 34 12.90 5.94 -1.20
C TYR A 34 12.82 7.44 -0.88
N CYS A 35 11.65 8.05 -1.05
CA CYS A 35 11.40 9.46 -0.72
C CYS A 35 11.73 9.75 0.75
N LEU A 36 11.18 8.97 1.67
CA LEU A 36 11.44 9.15 3.11
C LEU A 36 12.92 8.94 3.47
N ARG A 37 13.60 7.97 2.84
CA ARG A 37 15.04 7.79 3.04
C ARG A 37 15.84 9.02 2.57
N SER A 38 15.46 9.58 1.43
CA SER A 38 16.09 10.78 0.87
C SER A 38 15.88 12.04 1.74
N ILE A 39 14.85 12.06 2.59
CA ILE A 39 14.62 13.11 3.59
C ILE A 39 15.48 12.86 4.84
N LYS A 40 15.52 11.62 5.34
CA LYS A 40 16.22 11.28 6.58
C LYS A 40 17.74 11.42 6.48
N GLU A 41 18.34 11.03 5.36
CA GLU A 41 19.81 10.98 5.21
C GLU A 41 20.50 12.35 5.27
N PRO A 42 20.04 13.40 4.56
CA PRO A 42 20.71 14.70 4.56
C PRO A 42 20.29 15.64 5.69
N LEU A 43 19.14 15.41 6.32
CA LEU A 43 18.57 16.37 7.27
C LEU A 43 19.18 16.17 8.67
N GLU A 44 19.81 17.22 9.20
CA GLU A 44 20.28 17.23 10.58
C GLU A 44 19.07 17.14 11.53
N ASP A 45 19.04 16.12 12.38
CA ASP A 45 17.95 15.82 13.31
C ASP A 45 18.42 16.00 14.77
N PRO A 46 18.64 17.25 15.23
CA PRO A 46 19.20 17.53 16.56
C PRO A 46 18.28 17.06 17.71
N TYR A 47 17.00 16.82 17.41
CA TYR A 47 16.00 16.41 18.39
C TYR A 47 15.59 14.94 18.27
N ASN A 48 16.20 14.18 17.35
CA ASN A 48 15.94 12.76 17.12
C ASN A 48 14.48 12.44 16.72
N TYR A 49 13.80 13.33 16.01
CA TYR A 49 12.43 13.09 15.51
C TYR A 49 12.36 11.90 14.55
N PHE A 50 13.38 11.70 13.70
CA PHE A 50 13.43 10.60 12.74
C PHE A 50 14.07 9.35 13.31
N LYS A 51 14.43 9.32 14.61
CA LYS A 51 15.08 8.15 15.22
C LYS A 51 14.25 6.87 15.11
N SER A 52 12.92 7.00 15.15
CA SER A 52 11.98 5.87 15.01
C SER A 52 11.83 5.37 13.57
N TRP A 53 12.25 6.15 12.56
CA TRP A 53 12.14 5.76 11.15
C TRP A 53 13.10 4.60 10.86
N ASN A 54 12.59 3.37 10.94
CA ASN A 54 13.34 2.14 10.73
C ASN A 54 12.95 1.49 9.40
N PHE A 55 13.83 1.61 8.41
CA PHE A 55 13.64 1.06 7.06
C PHE A 55 14.07 -0.41 6.91
N SER A 56 14.33 -1.14 8.02
CA SER A 56 14.61 -2.58 7.99
C SER A 56 13.36 -3.46 8.14
N ASN A 57 12.20 -2.85 8.42
CA ASN A 57 10.93 -3.55 8.42
C ASN A 57 10.38 -3.68 6.99
N ASN A 58 9.79 -4.83 6.69
CA ASN A 58 9.25 -5.15 5.37
C ASN A 58 7.75 -5.46 5.44
N THR A 59 7.11 -5.27 6.60
CA THR A 59 5.67 -5.41 6.73
C THR A 59 4.97 -4.35 5.92
N GLU A 60 3.81 -4.66 5.38
CA GLU A 60 2.95 -3.70 4.71
C GLU A 60 2.69 -2.47 5.60
N ALA A 61 2.58 -1.29 4.96
CA ALA A 61 2.28 -0.01 5.59
C ALA A 61 3.20 0.43 6.76
N PHE A 62 4.35 -0.21 7.01
CA PHE A 62 5.20 0.10 8.18
C PHE A 62 5.70 1.56 8.27
N ILE A 63 5.77 2.25 7.13
CA ILE A 63 6.17 3.66 7.09
C ILE A 63 5.08 4.59 7.66
N CYS A 64 3.84 4.11 7.80
CA CYS A 64 2.73 4.86 8.38
C CYS A 64 2.88 5.04 9.90
N ASP A 65 3.69 4.19 10.54
CA ASP A 65 4.03 4.31 11.96
C ASP A 65 5.10 5.38 12.24
N PHE A 66 5.66 5.98 11.19
CA PHE A 66 6.71 6.96 11.32
C PHE A 66 6.15 8.28 11.84
N VAL A 67 6.85 8.87 12.81
CA VAL A 67 6.49 10.20 13.33
C VAL A 67 6.47 11.20 12.17
N GLY A 68 5.34 11.87 11.98
CA GLY A 68 5.14 12.87 10.93
C GLY A 68 4.75 12.33 9.55
N VAL A 69 4.54 11.01 9.41
CA VAL A 69 3.99 10.41 8.20
C VAL A 69 2.51 10.13 8.44
N GLU A 70 1.67 10.55 7.51
CA GLU A 70 0.24 10.23 7.47
C GLU A 70 -0.02 9.46 6.17
N CYS A 71 -0.59 8.26 6.31
CA CYS A 71 -0.95 7.45 5.17
C CYS A 71 -2.43 7.64 4.84
N TRP A 72 -2.74 7.68 3.55
CA TRP A 72 -4.10 7.95 3.07
C TRP A 72 -5.13 6.90 3.52
N ASN A 73 -4.71 5.67 3.81
CA ASN A 73 -5.57 4.56 4.26
C ASN A 73 -4.90 3.74 5.39
N SER A 74 -4.50 4.36 6.50
CA SER A 74 -3.93 3.62 7.65
C SER A 74 -4.93 2.78 8.42
N ASP A 75 -6.23 3.03 8.24
CA ASP A 75 -7.32 2.47 9.05
C ASP A 75 -8.13 1.41 8.29
N GLU A 76 -7.81 1.16 7.01
CA GLU A 76 -8.44 0.14 6.18
C GLU A 76 -7.48 -1.05 5.98
N TYR A 77 -7.73 -2.11 6.77
CA TYR A 77 -7.30 -3.52 6.69
C TYR A 77 -6.10 -3.98 7.54
#